data_AF-A0A923ZGJ2-F1
#
_entry.id   AF-A0A923ZGJ2-F1
#
_cell.length_a   1.000
_cell.length_b   1.000
_cell.length_c   1.000
_cell.angle_alpha   90.00
_cell.angle_beta   90.00
_cell.angle_gamma   90.00
#
_symmetry.space_group_name_H-M   'P 1'
#
loop_
_entity.id
_entity.type
_entity.pdbx_description
1 polymer ?
#
loop_
_entity_poly.entity_id
_entity_poly.type
_entity_poly.pdbx_seq_one_letter_code
_entity_poly.pdbx_strand_id
1 'polypeptide(L)'
;MDESPAVASAVDRIPATARSVSNALLLWDGGWAMAGTIGGPMALGPIRAVVQAQIRAAPAVCQQEDITGPRLMLVQRAAGGVVLAMGSGVWRWKQLLR
;
A
#
# COMPACT_ATOMS: atom_id res chain seq x y z
N MET A 1 -5.98 -12.12 9.86
CA MET A 1 -5.25 -10.85 9.61
C MET A 1 -6.28 -9.76 9.86
N ASP A 2 -6.28 -9.17 11.06
CA ASP A 2 -7.20 -8.10 11.42
C ASP A 2 -6.95 -6.90 10.50
N GLU A 3 -7.93 -6.56 9.68
CA GLU A 3 -7.84 -5.40 8.82
C GLU A 3 -7.97 -4.15 9.69
N SER A 4 -6.93 -3.33 9.71
CA SER A 4 -6.95 -2.10 10.53
C SER A 4 -8.10 -1.19 10.06
N PRO A 5 -9.00 -0.73 10.95
CA PRO A 5 -10.11 0.15 10.57
C PRO A 5 -9.62 1.47 9.95
N ALA A 6 -8.38 1.89 10.26
CA ALA A 6 -7.74 3.03 9.64
C ALA A 6 -7.38 2.79 8.16
N VAL A 7 -6.96 1.57 7.81
CA VAL A 7 -6.67 1.17 6.42
C VAL A 7 -7.96 1.10 5.62
N ALA A 8 -9.00 0.49 6.18
CA ALA A 8 -10.32 0.50 5.59
C ALA A 8 -10.78 1.96 5.38
N SER A 9 -10.88 2.80 6.41
CA SER A 9 -11.34 4.19 6.23
C SER A 9 -10.52 5.00 5.19
N ALA A 10 -9.20 4.78 5.10
CA ALA A 10 -8.35 5.43 4.11
C ALA A 10 -8.69 5.01 2.66
N VAL A 11 -8.87 3.71 2.42
CA VAL A 11 -9.21 3.20 1.09
C VAL A 11 -10.63 3.64 0.64
N ASP A 12 -11.58 3.85 1.56
CA ASP A 12 -12.94 4.35 1.23
C ASP A 12 -12.91 5.75 0.61
N ARG A 13 -11.92 6.55 1.04
CA ARG A 13 -11.77 7.94 0.60
C ARG A 13 -11.08 8.07 -0.76
N ILE A 14 -10.66 6.96 -1.37
CA ILE A 14 -10.01 6.93 -2.68
C ILE A 14 -11.09 6.71 -3.74
N PRO A 15 -11.37 7.67 -4.64
CA PRO A 15 -12.39 7.52 -5.67
C PRO A 15 -12.08 6.37 -6.62
N ALA A 16 -13.12 5.72 -7.14
CA ALA A 16 -12.97 4.58 -8.06
C ALA A 16 -12.19 4.95 -9.34
N THR A 17 -12.31 6.19 -9.81
CA THR A 17 -11.60 6.71 -11.00
C THR A 17 -10.10 6.88 -10.79
N ALA A 18 -9.65 6.96 -9.53
CA ALA A 18 -8.23 7.07 -9.16
C ALA A 18 -7.58 5.69 -8.95
N ARG A 19 -8.28 4.61 -9.33
CA ARG A 19 -7.83 3.22 -9.20
C ARG A 19 -7.58 2.69 -10.60
N SER A 20 -6.55 1.84 -10.77
CA SER A 20 -6.25 1.22 -12.07
C SER A 20 -7.43 0.38 -12.60
N VAL A 21 -7.39 -0.03 -13.86
CA VAL A 21 -8.38 -0.91 -14.51
C VAL A 21 -8.65 -2.19 -13.70
N SER A 22 -7.66 -2.63 -12.91
CA SER A 22 -7.75 -3.80 -12.01
C SER A 22 -8.09 -3.46 -10.55
N ASN A 23 -8.56 -2.24 -10.26
CA ASN A 23 -8.76 -1.71 -8.90
C ASN A 23 -7.49 -1.75 -8.01
N ALA A 24 -6.33 -1.75 -8.66
CA ALA A 24 -5.03 -1.80 -8.01
C ALA A 24 -4.47 -0.39 -7.79
N LEU A 25 -3.97 -0.14 -6.58
CA LEU A 25 -3.22 1.05 -6.18
C LEU A 25 -1.74 0.70 -6.15
N LEU A 26 -0.95 1.38 -6.99
CA LEU A 26 0.50 1.20 -7.03
C LEU A 26 1.15 2.04 -5.91
N LEU A 27 1.69 1.38 -4.89
CA LEU A 27 2.62 1.94 -3.94
C LEU A 27 4.06 1.62 -4.40
N TRP A 28 4.69 2.59 -5.10
CA TRP A 28 6.14 2.91 -5.07
C TRP A 28 6.88 2.99 -6.42
N ASP A 29 7.56 4.13 -6.62
CA ASP A 29 8.91 4.26 -7.22
C ASP A 29 9.77 5.40 -6.61
N GLY A 30 9.46 5.86 -5.38
CA GLY A 30 10.11 7.03 -4.78
C GLY A 30 9.32 8.34 -4.98
N GLY A 31 8.35 8.36 -5.89
CA GLY A 31 7.14 9.16 -5.80
C GLY A 31 5.95 8.23 -5.57
N TRP A 32 5.01 8.61 -4.71
CA TRP A 32 3.75 7.86 -4.60
C TRP A 32 2.93 8.16 -5.86
N ALA A 33 3.11 7.35 -6.92
CA ALA A 33 2.58 7.64 -8.24
C ALA A 33 1.06 7.52 -8.29
N MET A 34 0.45 8.65 -8.64
CA MET A 34 -0.99 8.90 -8.77
C MET A 34 -1.52 8.25 -10.05
N ALA A 35 -2.54 7.42 -9.95
CA ALA A 35 -3.49 7.30 -11.04
C ALA A 35 -4.52 8.43 -10.88
N GLY A 36 -4.35 9.53 -11.64
CA GLY A 36 -5.38 10.55 -11.90
C GLY A 36 -6.17 11.05 -10.68
N THR A 37 -5.56 11.98 -9.94
CA THR A 37 -6.15 12.89 -8.93
C THR A 37 -7.63 12.70 -8.56
N ILE A 38 -7.88 12.22 -7.34
CA ILE A 38 -8.64 12.88 -6.26
C ILE A 38 -8.30 12.10 -4.97
N GLY A 39 -7.78 12.78 -3.95
CA GLY A 39 -7.25 12.16 -2.72
C GLY A 39 -5.72 12.18 -2.71
N GLY A 40 -5.15 13.36 -2.44
CA GLY A 40 -3.70 13.57 -2.45
C GLY A 40 -2.92 12.74 -1.41
N PRO A 41 -1.64 13.05 -1.15
CA PRO A 41 -0.75 12.32 -0.22
C PRO A 41 -1.37 12.01 1.16
N MET A 42 -2.32 12.84 1.59
CA MET A 42 -3.09 12.66 2.82
C MET A 42 -3.99 11.42 2.85
N ALA A 43 -4.54 10.98 1.70
CA ALA A 43 -5.47 9.85 1.66
C ALA A 43 -4.76 8.51 1.93
N LEU A 44 -3.49 8.38 1.51
CA LEU A 44 -2.69 7.17 1.71
C LEU A 44 -1.85 7.19 3.00
N GLY A 45 -1.79 8.33 3.69
CA GLY A 45 -1.03 8.50 4.94
C GLY A 45 -1.32 7.42 6.00
N PRO A 46 -2.60 7.12 6.32
CA PRO A 46 -2.92 6.08 7.30
C PRO A 46 -2.50 4.68 6.85
N ILE A 47 -2.62 4.36 5.55
CA ILE A 47 -2.20 3.07 4.98
C ILE A 47 -0.68 2.94 5.12
N ARG A 48 0.05 3.99 4.75
CA ARG A 48 1.52 4.05 4.91
C ARG A 48 1.92 3.84 6.37
N ALA A 49 1.27 4.52 7.31
CA ALA A 49 1.59 4.41 8.73
C ALA A 49 1.42 2.97 9.25
N VAL A 50 0.34 2.29 8.86
CA VAL A 50 0.10 0.89 9.25
C VAL A 50 1.12 -0.05 8.63
N VAL A 51 1.41 0.07 7.33
CA VAL A 51 2.43 -0.74 6.65
C VAL A 51 3.81 -0.53 7.30
N GLN A 52 4.22 0.72 7.54
CA GLN A 52 5.50 1.02 8.17
C GLN A 52 5.57 0.50 9.61
N ALA A 53 4.47 0.55 10.37
CA ALA A 53 4.42 -0.02 11.71
C ALA A 53 4.62 -1.54 11.70
N GLN A 54 3.96 -2.26 10.78
CA GLN A 54 4.14 -3.71 10.63
C GLN A 54 5.57 -4.07 10.22
N ILE A 55 6.16 -3.33 9.28
CA ILE A 55 7.56 -3.54 8.87
C ILE A 55 8.52 -3.30 10.03
N ARG A 56 8.31 -2.27 10.85
CA ARG A 56 9.14 -1.99 12.04
C ARG A 56 9.02 -3.08 13.10
N ALA A 57 7.84 -3.69 13.25
CA ALA A 57 7.61 -4.78 14.19
C ALA A 57 8.19 -6.13 13.71
N ALA A 58 8.45 -6.28 12.41
CA ALA A 58 8.99 -7.51 11.85
C ALA A 58 10.48 -7.73 12.23
N PRO A 59 10.94 -8.99 12.37
CA PRO A 59 12.34 -9.31 12.58
C PRO A 59 13.25 -8.72 11.49
N ALA A 60 14.50 -8.39 11.87
CA ALA A 60 15.46 -7.76 10.95
C ALA A 60 15.72 -8.60 9.68
N VAL A 61 15.66 -9.93 9.80
CA VAL A 61 15.78 -10.86 8.65
C VAL A 61 14.68 -10.62 7.62
N CYS A 62 13.44 -10.41 8.06
CA CYS A 62 12.32 -10.10 7.17
C CYS A 62 12.49 -8.72 6.55
N GLN A 63 12.95 -7.72 7.32
CA GLN A 63 13.13 -6.37 6.79
C GLN A 63 14.18 -6.29 5.66
N GLN A 64 15.17 -7.19 5.67
CA GLN A 64 16.30 -7.22 4.74
C GLN A 64 16.13 -8.26 3.62
N GLU A 65 15.07 -9.06 3.63
CA GLU A 65 14.78 -10.06 2.62
C GLU A 65 14.65 -9.40 1.24
N ASP A 66 15.38 -9.93 0.25
CA ASP A 66 15.26 -9.50 -1.13
C ASP A 66 13.97 -10.04 -1.75
N ILE A 67 13.15 -9.14 -2.25
CA ILE A 67 11.85 -9.40 -2.87
C ILE A 67 11.96 -9.08 -4.36
N THR A 68 11.55 -10.03 -5.19
CA THR A 68 11.46 -9.81 -6.65
C THR A 68 10.01 -9.57 -7.05
N GLY A 69 9.77 -8.47 -7.77
CA GLY A 69 8.46 -8.08 -8.26
C GLY A 69 7.55 -7.45 -7.20
N PRO A 70 6.32 -7.08 -7.57
CA PRO A 70 5.38 -6.43 -6.66
C PRO A 70 4.81 -7.41 -5.63
N ARG A 71 4.61 -6.93 -4.40
CA ARG A 71 3.79 -7.63 -3.40
C ARG A 71 2.39 -7.06 -3.37
N LEU A 72 1.41 -7.92 -3.61
CA LEU A 72 -0.01 -7.55 -3.65
C LEU A 72 -0.67 -7.85 -2.31
N MET A 73 -1.39 -6.88 -1.77
CA MET A 73 -2.21 -7.02 -0.58
C MET A 73 -3.64 -6.60 -0.91
N LEU A 74 -4.57 -7.53 -0.77
CA LEU A 74 -5.99 -7.25 -0.94
C LEU A 74 -6.56 -6.68 0.36
N VAL A 75 -7.18 -5.51 0.25
CA VAL A 75 -7.95 -4.86 1.32
C VAL A 75 -9.42 -5.02 0.97
N GLN A 76 -10.16 -5.75 1.79
CA GLN A 76 -11.57 -6.03 1.52
C GLN A 76 -12.45 -4.91 2.02
N ARG A 77 -13.58 -4.67 1.35
CA ARG A 77 -14.58 -3.70 1.80
C ARG A 77 -15.98 -4.19 1.50
N ALA A 78 -16.95 -3.59 2.18
CA ALA A 78 -18.37 -3.78 1.89
C ALA A 78 -18.73 -3.48 0.41
N ALA A 79 -18.07 -2.50 -0.22
CA ALA A 79 -18.33 -2.07 -1.60
C ALA A 79 -17.38 -2.72 -2.65
N GLY A 80 -16.57 -3.71 -2.26
CA GLY A 80 -15.58 -4.37 -3.12
C GLY A 80 -14.13 -4.15 -2.67
N GLY A 81 -13.24 -5.09 -3.02
CA GLY A 81 -11.85 -5.10 -2.57
C GLY A 81 -10.92 -4.21 -3.41
N VAL A 82 -9.89 -3.64 -2.76
CA VAL A 82 -8.82 -2.85 -3.40
C VAL A 82 -7.50 -3.58 -3.22
N VAL A 83 -6.69 -3.64 -4.29
CA VAL A 83 -5.37 -4.27 -4.24
C VAL A 83 -4.31 -3.21 -4.05
N LEU A 84 -3.51 -3.32 -2.99
CA LEU A 84 -2.30 -2.54 -2.79
C LEU A 84 -1.13 -3.30 -3.40
N ALA A 85 -0.42 -2.69 -4.35
CA ALA A 85 0.79 -3.25 -4.93
C ALA A 85 2.01 -2.52 -4.36
N MET A 86 2.95 -3.24 -3.75
CA MET A 86 4.13 -2.68 -3.11
C MET A 86 5.40 -3.08 -3.85
N GLY A 87 6.21 -2.09 -4.19
CA GLY A 87 7.54 -2.27 -4.77
C GLY A 87 7.54 -2.78 -6.22
N SER A 88 8.73 -2.81 -6.81
CA SER A 88 8.99 -3.27 -8.17
C SER A 88 10.46 -3.70 -8.28
N GLY A 89 10.80 -4.46 -9.33
CA GLY A 89 12.17 -4.96 -9.52
C GLY A 89 12.65 -5.83 -8.35
N VAL A 90 13.89 -5.62 -7.90
CA VAL A 90 14.43 -6.26 -6.67
C VAL A 90 14.48 -5.21 -5.57
N TRP A 91 13.80 -5.46 -4.45
CA TRP A 91 13.63 -4.51 -3.36
C TRP A 91 13.56 -5.21 -1.99
N ARG A 92 13.55 -4.45 -0.90
CA ARG A 92 13.47 -4.98 0.49
C ARG A 92 12.41 -4.24 1.28
N TRP A 93 11.75 -4.92 2.22
CA TRP A 93 10.74 -4.31 3.09
C TRP A 93 11.22 -3.02 3.78
N LYS A 94 12.49 -2.99 4.25
CA LYS A 94 13.05 -1.78 4.89
C LYS A 94 13.06 -0.53 4.01
N GLN A 95 13.03 -0.67 2.69
CA GLN A 95 13.05 0.47 1.77
C GLN A 95 11.74 1.27 1.83
N LEU A 96 10.64 0.66 2.28
CA LEU A 96 9.34 1.33 2.50
C LEU A 96 9.30 2.17 3.79
N LEU A 97 10.33 2.10 4.64
CA LEU A 97 10.45 2.93 5.85
C LEU A 97 11.01 4.33 5.57
N ARG A 98 11.46 4.59 4.35
CA ARG A 98 11.95 5.91 3.90
C ARG A 98 10.79 6.86 3.60
#